data_AF-A0A956HM36-F1
#
_entry.id   AF-A0A956HM36-F1
#
_cell.length_a   1.000
_cell.length_b   1.000
_cell.length_c   1.000
_cell.angle_alpha   90.00
_cell.angle_beta   90.00
_cell.angle_gamma   90.00
#
_symmetry.space_group_name_H-M   'P 1'
#
loop_
_entity.id
_entity.type
_entity.pdbx_description
1 polymer ?
#
loop_
_entity_poly.entity_id
_entity_poly.type
_entity_poly.pdbx_seq_one_letter_code
_entity_poly.pdbx_strand_id
1 'polypeptide(L)'
;GVTRLRAMARDGALRYPVIAVNDAATKRLFDNRHGTGQSTIDGILRATNHLLAGARFVVCGYGYCGRGLAARAAGMGARVIVTEVDPIRALEAVMDGYEVLPIDRAAAVGDIFCTVTGNRGVIGREQLATMKDGAVIANAGHFDVELDLEALGERTVDRRRLRPALDEYALADGRRLYLLAEGRLVNLAAAEGHPAAVMDLSFADQALAVEHVVKSQGALAIGVHPLPAALDREVARLKLQALGVEIDALSATQQQYLDGWRQGT
;
A
#
# COMPACT_ATOMS: atom_id res chain seq x y z
N GLY A 1 3.48 -5.81 9.51
CA GLY A 1 4.35 -5.84 10.71
C GLY A 1 3.62 -5.40 11.96
N VAL A 2 3.31 -4.10 12.09
CA VAL A 2 2.71 -3.48 13.28
C VAL A 2 1.44 -4.20 13.77
N THR A 3 0.54 -4.62 12.88
CA THR A 3 -0.67 -5.38 13.25
C THR A 3 -0.36 -6.65 14.05
N ARG A 4 0.70 -7.38 13.66
CA ARG A 4 1.12 -8.60 14.37
C ARG A 4 1.73 -8.27 15.73
N LEU A 5 2.52 -7.21 15.82
CA LEU A 5 3.09 -6.75 17.09
C LEU A 5 2.01 -6.28 18.08
N ARG A 6 0.96 -5.62 17.57
CA ARG A 6 -0.23 -5.28 18.37
C ARG A 6 -0.97 -6.53 18.86
N ALA A 7 -1.12 -7.54 18.01
CA ALA A 7 -1.70 -8.81 18.43
C ALA A 7 -0.84 -9.47 19.53
N MET A 8 0.48 -9.55 19.35
CA MET A 8 1.41 -10.06 20.37
C MET A 8 1.32 -9.27 21.69
N ALA A 9 1.15 -7.94 21.63
CA ALA A 9 0.99 -7.12 22.82
C ALA A 9 -0.33 -7.43 23.54
N ARG A 10 -1.44 -7.57 22.81
CA ARG A 10 -2.75 -7.95 23.39
C ARG A 10 -2.72 -9.35 24.03
N ASP A 11 -1.98 -10.27 23.44
CA ASP A 11 -1.86 -11.65 23.92
C ASP A 11 -0.80 -11.80 25.03
N GLY A 12 -0.15 -10.70 25.45
CA GLY A 12 0.93 -10.74 26.45
C GLY A 12 2.20 -11.48 25.98
N ALA A 13 2.32 -11.76 24.68
CA ALA A 13 3.47 -12.43 24.07
C ALA A 13 4.61 -11.45 23.76
N LEU A 14 4.34 -10.14 23.65
CA LEU A 14 5.36 -9.12 23.44
C LEU A 14 6.24 -8.97 24.69
N ARG A 15 7.58 -8.95 24.50
CA ARG A 15 8.56 -8.95 25.61
C ARG A 15 9.38 -7.66 25.72
N TYR A 16 9.24 -6.74 24.78
CA TYR A 16 9.99 -5.49 24.73
C TYR A 16 9.14 -4.38 24.10
N PRO A 17 9.43 -3.09 24.41
CA PRO A 17 8.76 -1.96 23.78
C PRO A 17 9.07 -1.91 22.28
N VAL A 18 8.09 -1.50 21.48
CA VAL A 18 8.22 -1.30 20.04
C VAL A 18 7.65 0.05 19.66
N ILE A 19 8.35 0.80 18.81
CA ILE A 19 7.81 2.01 18.19
C ILE A 19 7.25 1.68 16.80
N ALA A 20 5.96 1.96 16.59
CA ALA A 20 5.27 1.75 15.34
C ALA A 20 5.52 2.90 14.35
N VAL A 21 6.72 2.96 13.79
CA VAL A 21 7.12 3.96 12.78
C VAL A 21 6.15 4.00 11.59
N ASN A 22 5.57 2.87 11.20
CA ASN A 22 4.59 2.82 10.10
C ASN A 22 3.34 3.71 10.35
N ASP A 23 3.05 4.06 11.61
CA ASP A 23 1.90 4.92 11.92
C ASP A 23 2.24 6.42 11.89
N ALA A 24 3.52 6.79 11.80
CA ALA A 24 3.94 8.18 11.60
C ALA A 24 3.31 8.76 10.33
N ALA A 25 2.97 10.04 10.37
CA ALA A 25 2.39 10.77 9.24
C ALA A 25 3.38 10.84 8.07
N THR A 26 4.63 11.20 8.35
CA THR A 26 5.77 11.20 7.40
C THR A 26 6.00 9.84 6.74
N LYS A 27 5.69 8.73 7.42
CA LYS A 27 5.69 7.39 6.82
C LYS A 27 4.42 7.15 6.00
N ARG A 28 3.25 7.10 6.63
CA ARG A 28 2.03 6.57 5.98
C ARG A 28 1.45 7.47 4.90
N LEU A 29 1.60 8.80 5.02
CA LEU A 29 1.09 9.74 4.02
C LEU A 29 2.01 9.83 2.79
N PHE A 30 3.28 9.43 2.91
CA PHE A 30 4.27 9.61 1.85
C PHE A 30 4.78 8.28 1.30
N ASP A 31 5.37 7.43 2.13
CA ASP A 31 5.89 6.12 1.71
C ASP A 31 4.77 5.20 1.22
N ASN A 32 3.75 4.98 2.05
CA ASN A 32 2.64 4.10 1.66
C ASN A 32 1.86 4.68 0.48
N ARG A 33 1.65 6.00 0.42
CA ARG A 33 0.82 6.62 -0.64
C ARG A 33 1.61 6.87 -1.91
N HIS A 34 2.66 7.66 -1.85
CA HIS A 34 3.43 8.07 -3.03
C HIS A 34 4.44 7.00 -3.45
N GLY A 35 5.19 6.44 -2.49
CA GLY A 35 6.19 5.41 -2.75
C GLY A 35 5.57 4.15 -3.35
N THR A 36 4.59 3.55 -2.67
CA THR A 36 3.94 2.32 -3.17
C THR A 36 3.20 2.58 -4.48
N GLY A 37 2.45 3.66 -4.59
CA GLY A 37 1.70 3.96 -5.81
C GLY A 37 2.59 4.06 -7.06
N GLN A 38 3.72 4.78 -6.98
CA GLN A 38 4.64 4.92 -8.11
C GLN A 38 5.41 3.62 -8.40
N SER A 39 5.98 3.00 -7.37
CA SER A 39 6.83 1.81 -7.55
C SER A 39 6.05 0.58 -8.00
N THR A 40 4.78 0.43 -7.60
CA THR A 40 3.92 -0.65 -8.06
C THR A 40 3.62 -0.53 -9.54
N ILE A 41 3.32 0.69 -10.02
CA ILE A 41 3.13 0.93 -11.45
C ILE A 41 4.42 0.65 -12.23
N ASP A 42 5.58 1.09 -11.73
CA ASP A 42 6.88 0.77 -12.35
C ASP A 42 7.10 -0.75 -12.47
N GLY A 43 6.87 -1.50 -11.38
CA GLY A 43 6.97 -2.97 -11.38
C GLY A 43 6.04 -3.64 -12.39
N ILE A 44 4.78 -3.20 -12.46
CA ILE A 44 3.81 -3.73 -13.44
C ILE A 44 4.28 -3.44 -14.87
N LEU A 45 4.71 -2.21 -15.17
CA LEU A 45 5.12 -1.81 -16.51
C LEU A 45 6.39 -2.53 -16.95
N ARG A 46 7.41 -2.65 -16.09
CA ARG A 46 8.64 -3.40 -16.39
C ARG A 46 8.36 -4.89 -16.62
N ALA A 47 7.50 -5.48 -15.80
CA ALA A 47 7.17 -6.90 -15.91
C ALA A 47 6.31 -7.20 -17.15
N THR A 48 5.48 -6.27 -17.62
CA THR A 48 4.44 -6.60 -18.62
C THR A 48 4.54 -5.84 -19.93
N ASN A 49 5.05 -4.60 -19.91
CA ASN A 49 4.86 -3.62 -20.99
C ASN A 49 3.37 -3.42 -21.37
N HIS A 50 2.45 -3.58 -20.42
CA HIS A 50 1.01 -3.44 -20.65
C HIS A 50 0.60 -1.97 -20.78
N LEU A 51 -0.28 -1.65 -21.72
CA LEU A 51 -0.83 -0.31 -21.87
C LEU A 51 -1.92 -0.07 -20.81
N LEU A 52 -1.68 0.86 -19.88
CA LEU A 52 -2.65 1.17 -18.83
C LEU A 52 -3.83 2.02 -19.34
N ALA A 53 -3.60 2.85 -20.35
CA ALA A 53 -4.63 3.74 -20.89
C ALA A 53 -5.83 2.94 -21.41
N GLY A 54 -7.01 3.18 -20.84
CA GLY A 54 -8.25 2.47 -21.15
C GLY A 54 -8.42 1.11 -20.49
N ALA A 55 -7.39 0.54 -19.88
CA ALA A 55 -7.45 -0.74 -19.16
C ALA A 55 -8.28 -0.61 -17.88
N ARG A 56 -9.04 -1.65 -17.53
CA ARG A 56 -9.74 -1.76 -16.24
C ARG A 56 -8.77 -2.22 -15.17
N PHE A 57 -8.25 -1.28 -14.39
CA PHE A 57 -7.27 -1.54 -13.34
C PHE A 57 -7.97 -1.70 -12.00
N VAL A 58 -7.97 -2.93 -11.47
CA VAL A 58 -8.63 -3.30 -10.22
C VAL A 58 -7.63 -3.17 -9.07
N VAL A 59 -7.89 -2.23 -8.16
CA VAL A 59 -7.15 -2.01 -6.91
C VAL A 59 -7.92 -2.66 -5.77
N CYS A 60 -7.34 -3.69 -5.15
CA CYS A 60 -7.97 -4.36 -4.01
C CYS A 60 -7.44 -3.76 -2.70
N GLY A 61 -8.29 -3.01 -2.01
CA GLY A 61 -7.97 -2.22 -0.82
C GLY A 61 -7.70 -0.74 -1.14
N TYR A 62 -8.29 0.15 -0.34
CA TYR A 62 -8.24 1.60 -0.52
C TYR A 62 -7.71 2.34 0.73
N GLY A 63 -6.78 1.69 1.43
CA GLY A 63 -5.92 2.35 2.41
C GLY A 63 -4.89 3.27 1.75
N TYR A 64 -3.86 3.69 2.50
CA TYR A 64 -2.82 4.61 1.97
C TYR A 64 -2.16 4.10 0.68
N CYS A 65 -1.79 2.81 0.62
CA CYS A 65 -1.23 2.17 -0.58
C CYS A 65 -2.22 2.15 -1.75
N GLY A 66 -3.48 1.78 -1.48
CA GLY A 66 -4.55 1.76 -2.47
C GLY A 66 -4.83 3.11 -3.10
N ARG A 67 -4.98 4.17 -2.28
CA ARG A 67 -5.13 5.56 -2.75
C ARG A 67 -3.96 6.00 -3.61
N GLY A 68 -2.75 5.62 -3.20
CA GLY A 68 -1.53 5.83 -3.95
C GLY A 68 -1.59 5.24 -5.35
N LEU A 69 -1.86 3.94 -5.41
CA LEU A 69 -1.90 3.14 -6.63
C LEU A 69 -3.02 3.57 -7.57
N ALA A 70 -4.25 3.73 -7.04
CA ALA A 70 -5.41 4.19 -7.79
C ALA A 70 -5.14 5.53 -8.50
N ALA A 71 -4.58 6.50 -7.77
CA ALA A 71 -4.24 7.80 -8.34
C ALA A 71 -3.21 7.71 -9.49
N ARG A 72 -2.20 6.83 -9.40
CA ARG A 72 -1.20 6.67 -10.47
C ARG A 72 -1.78 5.93 -11.67
N ALA A 73 -2.55 4.87 -11.44
CA ALA A 73 -3.23 4.14 -12.51
C ALA A 73 -4.19 5.07 -13.28
N ALA A 74 -5.03 5.83 -12.58
CA ALA A 74 -5.92 6.83 -13.18
C ALA A 74 -5.16 7.93 -13.91
N GLY A 75 -4.06 8.43 -13.33
CA GLY A 75 -3.18 9.43 -13.97
C GLY A 75 -2.52 8.93 -15.26
N MET A 76 -2.44 7.61 -15.45
CA MET A 76 -1.98 6.97 -16.69
C MET A 76 -3.14 6.57 -17.63
N GLY A 77 -4.35 7.05 -17.37
CA GLY A 77 -5.53 6.85 -18.20
C GLY A 77 -6.27 5.53 -17.98
N ALA A 78 -5.96 4.78 -16.92
CA ALA A 78 -6.68 3.55 -16.59
C ALA A 78 -8.09 3.85 -16.05
N ARG A 79 -9.02 2.93 -16.29
CA ARG A 79 -10.34 2.91 -15.66
C ARG A 79 -10.21 2.16 -14.33
N VAL A 80 -10.09 2.90 -13.24
CA VAL A 80 -9.82 2.31 -11.92
C VAL A 80 -11.11 1.79 -11.30
N ILE A 81 -11.05 0.52 -10.88
CA ILE A 81 -12.07 -0.15 -10.08
C ILE A 81 -11.45 -0.43 -8.72
N VAL A 82 -12.12 -0.05 -7.64
CA VAL A 82 -11.68 -0.30 -6.26
C VAL A 82 -12.55 -1.40 -5.66
N THR A 83 -11.93 -2.30 -4.89
CA THR A 83 -12.65 -3.23 -4.00
C THR A 83 -12.29 -2.91 -2.56
N GLU A 84 -13.28 -2.77 -1.69
CA GLU A 84 -13.08 -2.43 -0.28
C GLU A 84 -14.15 -3.08 0.60
N VAL A 85 -13.75 -3.35 1.83
CA VAL A 85 -14.61 -3.88 2.92
C VAL A 85 -14.96 -2.79 3.93
N ASP A 86 -14.14 -1.74 4.03
CA ASP A 86 -14.40 -0.60 4.90
C ASP A 86 -15.33 0.40 4.20
N PRO A 87 -16.54 0.68 4.73
CA PRO A 87 -17.50 1.55 4.07
C PRO A 87 -17.03 3.01 3.96
N ILE A 88 -16.18 3.49 4.87
CA ILE A 88 -15.64 4.85 4.80
C ILE A 88 -14.65 4.96 3.64
N ARG A 89 -13.77 3.97 3.50
CA ARG A 89 -12.79 3.94 2.40
C ARG A 89 -13.45 3.68 1.05
N ALA A 90 -14.47 2.82 1.01
CA ALA A 90 -15.28 2.62 -0.18
C ALA A 90 -15.97 3.93 -0.60
N LEU A 91 -16.59 4.64 0.34
CA LEU A 91 -17.22 5.94 0.05
C LEU A 91 -16.19 6.96 -0.45
N GLU A 92 -15.01 7.04 0.17
CA GLU A 92 -13.92 7.90 -0.29
C GLU A 92 -13.48 7.56 -1.72
N ALA A 93 -13.34 6.28 -2.07
CA ALA A 93 -13.01 5.87 -3.43
C ALA A 93 -14.06 6.34 -4.46
N VAL A 94 -15.35 6.30 -4.10
CA VAL A 94 -16.41 6.85 -4.94
C VAL A 94 -16.27 8.37 -5.08
N MET A 95 -15.98 9.09 -3.99
CA MET A 95 -15.79 10.54 -4.01
C MET A 95 -14.54 10.97 -4.79
N ASP A 96 -13.50 10.13 -4.82
CA ASP A 96 -12.30 10.30 -5.64
C ASP A 96 -12.54 9.97 -7.14
N GLY A 97 -13.74 9.49 -7.50
CA GLY A 97 -14.17 9.25 -8.88
C GLY A 97 -13.93 7.82 -9.39
N TYR A 98 -13.67 6.86 -8.50
CA TYR A 98 -13.45 5.47 -8.87
C TYR A 98 -14.73 4.64 -8.78
N GLU A 99 -14.85 3.64 -9.67
CA GLU A 99 -15.92 2.66 -9.56
C GLU A 99 -15.61 1.71 -8.40
N VAL A 100 -16.59 1.45 -7.52
CA VAL A 100 -16.42 0.49 -6.41
C VAL A 100 -17.27 -0.75 -6.67
N LEU A 101 -16.62 -1.91 -6.72
CA LEU A 101 -17.29 -3.19 -6.93
C LEU A 101 -16.86 -4.24 -5.89
N PRO A 102 -17.76 -5.19 -5.55
CA PRO A 102 -17.33 -6.45 -4.94
C PRO A 102 -16.31 -7.16 -5.85
N ILE A 103 -15.32 -7.82 -5.25
CA ILE A 103 -14.23 -8.47 -6.00
C ILE A 103 -14.75 -9.52 -7.00
N ASP A 104 -15.83 -10.24 -6.69
CA ASP A 104 -16.45 -11.21 -7.60
C ASP A 104 -16.91 -10.58 -8.91
N ARG A 105 -17.41 -9.34 -8.85
CA ARG A 105 -17.86 -8.59 -10.03
C ARG A 105 -16.69 -7.96 -10.76
N ALA A 106 -15.70 -7.45 -10.02
CA ALA A 106 -14.48 -6.88 -10.59
C ALA A 106 -13.64 -7.95 -11.34
N ALA A 107 -13.58 -9.19 -10.81
CA ALA A 107 -12.88 -10.31 -11.41
C ALA A 107 -13.33 -10.59 -12.85
N ALA A 108 -14.63 -10.52 -13.12
CA ALA A 108 -15.18 -10.77 -14.44
C ALA A 108 -14.83 -9.70 -15.49
N VAL A 109 -14.43 -8.49 -15.09
CA VAL A 109 -14.24 -7.36 -16.00
C VAL A 109 -12.80 -6.82 -16.04
N GLY A 110 -12.04 -6.96 -14.95
CA GLY A 110 -10.70 -6.36 -14.81
C GLY A 110 -9.67 -6.88 -15.81
N ASP A 111 -8.76 -6.00 -16.23
CA ASP A 111 -7.60 -6.30 -17.08
C ASP A 111 -6.36 -6.59 -16.21
N ILE A 112 -6.15 -5.74 -15.21
CA ILE A 112 -5.02 -5.80 -14.28
C ILE A 112 -5.58 -5.75 -12.87
N PHE A 113 -5.12 -6.64 -12.01
CA PHE A 113 -5.50 -6.74 -10.60
C PHE A 113 -4.27 -6.51 -9.74
N CYS A 114 -4.37 -5.63 -8.76
CA CYS A 114 -3.31 -5.42 -7.77
C CYS A 114 -3.87 -5.41 -6.35
N THR A 115 -3.41 -6.36 -5.52
CA THR A 115 -3.78 -6.43 -4.11
C THR A 115 -2.85 -5.56 -3.25
N VAL A 116 -3.45 -4.75 -2.37
CA VAL A 116 -2.76 -3.84 -1.45
C VAL A 116 -3.49 -3.79 -0.10
N THR A 117 -4.03 -4.93 0.35
CA THR A 117 -4.91 -4.99 1.54
C THR A 117 -4.16 -5.28 2.84
N GLY A 118 -3.02 -5.98 2.75
CA GLY A 118 -2.33 -6.57 3.89
C GLY A 118 -3.04 -7.80 4.47
N ASN A 119 -4.00 -8.39 3.75
CA ASN A 119 -4.85 -9.49 4.21
C ASN A 119 -4.70 -10.74 3.32
N ARG A 120 -5.26 -11.88 3.75
CA ARG A 120 -5.13 -13.17 3.06
C ARG A 120 -6.33 -13.45 2.15
N GLY A 121 -6.07 -14.09 1.01
CA GLY A 121 -7.12 -14.67 0.15
C GLY A 121 -8.05 -13.63 -0.47
N VAL A 122 -7.52 -12.47 -0.83
CA VAL A 122 -8.26 -11.39 -1.49
C VAL A 122 -8.67 -11.79 -2.90
N ILE A 123 -7.76 -12.46 -3.62
CA ILE A 123 -8.04 -13.12 -4.89
C ILE A 123 -7.93 -14.63 -4.64
N GLY A 124 -9.08 -15.26 -4.48
CA GLY A 124 -9.24 -16.67 -4.19
C GLY A 124 -9.72 -17.48 -5.40
N ARG A 125 -10.09 -18.74 -5.11
CA ARG A 125 -10.54 -19.73 -6.10
C ARG A 125 -11.70 -19.25 -6.98
N GLU A 126 -12.63 -18.49 -6.42
CA GLU A 126 -13.84 -17.99 -7.07
C GLU A 126 -13.51 -16.87 -8.06
N GLN A 127 -12.64 -15.93 -7.67
CA GLN A 127 -12.23 -14.84 -8.53
C GLN A 127 -11.36 -15.36 -9.68
N LEU A 128 -10.41 -16.26 -9.39
CA LEU A 128 -9.59 -16.92 -10.42
C LEU A 128 -10.44 -17.68 -11.45
N ALA A 129 -11.59 -18.23 -11.04
CA ALA A 129 -12.52 -18.91 -11.95
C ALA A 129 -13.25 -17.98 -12.91
N THR A 130 -13.38 -16.69 -12.58
CA THR A 130 -14.21 -15.74 -13.32
C THR A 130 -13.41 -14.71 -14.10
N MET A 131 -12.10 -14.59 -13.83
CA MET A 131 -11.18 -13.73 -14.58
C MET A 131 -11.17 -14.05 -16.07
N LYS A 132 -11.13 -13.01 -16.90
CA LYS A 132 -11.02 -13.18 -18.35
C LYS A 132 -9.66 -13.72 -18.79
N ASP A 133 -9.61 -14.30 -19.99
CA ASP A 133 -8.34 -14.63 -20.63
C ASP A 133 -7.44 -13.40 -20.70
N GLY A 134 -6.18 -13.60 -20.34
CA GLY A 134 -5.14 -12.57 -20.35
C GLY A 134 -5.15 -11.60 -19.17
N ALA A 135 -5.95 -11.84 -18.12
CA ALA A 135 -5.90 -11.04 -16.91
C ALA A 135 -4.52 -11.09 -16.22
N VAL A 136 -4.04 -9.92 -15.79
CA VAL A 136 -2.76 -9.76 -15.08
C VAL A 136 -3.00 -9.60 -13.59
N ILE A 137 -2.30 -10.38 -12.77
CA ILE A 137 -2.43 -10.41 -11.31
C ILE A 137 -1.10 -9.99 -10.68
N ALA A 138 -1.17 -9.01 -9.80
CA ALA A 138 -0.05 -8.48 -9.05
C ALA A 138 -0.42 -8.30 -7.58
N ASN A 139 0.61 -8.22 -6.74
CA ASN A 139 0.47 -7.94 -5.31
C ASN A 139 1.51 -6.89 -4.92
N ALA A 140 1.09 -5.85 -4.23
CA ALA A 140 1.97 -4.86 -3.61
C ALA A 140 1.67 -4.69 -2.11
N GLY A 141 0.93 -5.64 -1.53
CA GLY A 141 0.63 -5.72 -0.12
C GLY A 141 1.72 -6.42 0.69
N HIS A 142 1.36 -7.08 1.80
CA HIS A 142 2.35 -7.46 2.82
C HIS A 142 3.07 -8.79 2.53
N PHE A 143 2.38 -9.79 1.97
CA PHE A 143 2.95 -11.08 1.54
C PHE A 143 2.18 -11.63 0.33
N ASP A 144 2.69 -12.68 -0.29
CA ASP A 144 2.04 -13.45 -1.35
C ASP A 144 0.68 -14.04 -0.96
N VAL A 145 0.42 -14.20 0.34
CA VAL A 145 -0.83 -14.73 0.90
C VAL A 145 -2.10 -13.94 0.53
N GLU A 146 -1.99 -12.73 -0.02
CA GLU A 146 -3.17 -12.01 -0.57
C GLU A 146 -3.78 -12.76 -1.75
N LEU A 147 -3.00 -13.62 -2.40
CA LEU A 147 -3.38 -14.43 -3.54
C LEU A 147 -3.44 -15.91 -3.14
N ASP A 148 -4.47 -16.61 -3.57
CA ASP A 148 -4.55 -18.07 -3.42
C ASP A 148 -3.74 -18.76 -4.54
N LEU A 149 -2.42 -18.81 -4.35
CA LEU A 149 -1.50 -19.41 -5.32
C LEU A 149 -1.65 -20.94 -5.43
N GLU A 150 -2.16 -21.59 -4.38
CA GLU A 150 -2.48 -23.01 -4.39
C GLU A 150 -3.68 -23.27 -5.32
N ALA A 151 -4.77 -22.53 -5.15
CA ALA A 151 -5.93 -22.63 -6.05
C ALA A 151 -5.59 -22.24 -7.50
N LEU A 152 -4.67 -21.31 -7.72
CA LEU A 152 -4.17 -21.01 -9.07
C LEU A 152 -3.41 -22.22 -9.65
N GLY A 153 -2.51 -22.81 -8.85
CA GLY A 153 -1.75 -24.00 -9.25
C GLY A 153 -2.65 -25.18 -9.62
N GLU A 154 -3.66 -25.47 -8.81
CA GLU A 154 -4.61 -26.58 -9.06
C GLU A 154 -5.41 -26.44 -10.38
N ARG A 155 -5.65 -25.19 -10.83
CA ARG A 155 -6.38 -24.91 -12.07
C ARG A 155 -5.50 -24.93 -13.32
N THR A 156 -4.18 -24.97 -13.12
CA THR A 156 -3.18 -24.76 -14.16
C THR A 156 -2.75 -26.09 -14.77
N VAL A 157 -2.80 -26.17 -16.10
CA VAL A 157 -2.34 -27.34 -16.86
C VAL A 157 -0.92 -27.16 -17.40
N ASP A 158 -0.48 -25.92 -17.60
CA ASP A 158 0.90 -25.60 -17.99
C ASP A 158 1.31 -24.24 -17.40
N ARG A 159 2.58 -24.13 -17.00
CA ARG A 159 3.16 -22.89 -16.46
C ARG A 159 4.48 -22.60 -17.17
N ARG A 160 4.61 -21.38 -17.69
CA ARG A 160 5.87 -20.92 -18.29
C ARG A 160 6.24 -19.51 -17.88
N ARG A 161 7.53 -19.28 -17.69
CA ARG A 161 8.11 -17.95 -17.47
C ARG A 161 8.25 -17.25 -18.82
N LEU A 162 7.48 -16.20 -19.05
CA LEU A 162 7.54 -15.44 -20.31
C LEU A 162 8.69 -14.44 -20.35
N ARG A 163 9.01 -13.85 -19.21
CA ARG A 163 10.11 -12.90 -18.99
C ARG A 163 10.37 -12.78 -17.48
N PRO A 164 11.46 -12.13 -17.04
CA PRO A 164 11.69 -11.88 -15.63
C PRO A 164 10.45 -11.29 -14.94
N ALA A 165 10.06 -11.89 -13.81
CA ALA A 165 8.89 -11.51 -13.02
C ALA A 165 7.50 -11.61 -13.71
N LEU A 166 7.36 -12.33 -14.83
CA LEU A 166 6.06 -12.62 -15.46
C LEU A 166 5.93 -14.10 -15.80
N ASP A 167 5.01 -14.77 -15.12
CA ASP A 167 4.62 -16.15 -15.39
C ASP A 167 3.24 -16.21 -16.05
N GLU A 168 3.11 -17.05 -17.09
CA GLU A 168 1.83 -17.43 -17.66
C GLU A 168 1.36 -18.75 -17.03
N TYR A 169 0.09 -18.78 -16.63
CA TYR A 169 -0.62 -19.93 -16.12
C TYR A 169 -1.73 -20.28 -17.11
N ALA A 170 -1.52 -21.33 -17.90
CA ALA A 170 -2.54 -21.86 -18.80
C ALA A 170 -3.53 -22.71 -18.00
N LEU A 171 -4.81 -22.36 -18.02
CA LEU A 171 -5.86 -23.03 -17.26
C LEU A 171 -6.51 -24.16 -18.06
N ALA A 172 -7.13 -25.09 -17.35
CA ALA A 172 -7.80 -26.26 -17.95
C ALA A 172 -8.96 -25.90 -18.93
N ASP A 173 -9.52 -24.69 -18.83
CA ASP A 173 -10.58 -24.19 -19.72
C ASP A 173 -10.06 -23.40 -20.93
N GLY A 174 -8.74 -23.35 -21.12
CA GLY A 174 -8.09 -22.69 -22.26
C GLY A 174 -7.78 -21.21 -22.04
N ARG A 175 -8.21 -20.60 -20.93
CA ARG A 175 -7.77 -19.24 -20.55
C ARG A 175 -6.33 -19.25 -20.05
N ARG A 176 -5.70 -18.08 -20.07
CA ARG A 176 -4.38 -17.81 -19.53
C ARG A 176 -4.47 -16.68 -18.53
N LEU A 177 -3.85 -16.86 -17.38
CA LEU A 177 -3.67 -15.81 -16.38
C LEU A 177 -2.18 -15.48 -16.26
N TYR A 178 -1.88 -14.22 -16.00
CA TYR A 178 -0.53 -13.72 -15.89
C TYR A 178 -0.23 -13.31 -14.46
N LEU A 179 0.75 -13.94 -13.82
CA LEU A 179 1.15 -13.62 -12.46
C LEU A 179 2.46 -12.86 -12.45
N LEU A 180 2.46 -11.70 -11.81
CA LEU A 180 3.67 -10.90 -11.61
C LEU A 180 4.42 -11.33 -10.36
N ALA A 181 5.75 -11.36 -10.45
CA ALA A 181 6.65 -11.56 -9.33
C ALA A 181 6.34 -12.81 -8.46
N GLU A 182 5.74 -13.84 -9.05
CA GLU A 182 5.31 -15.05 -8.31
C GLU A 182 4.34 -14.73 -7.16
N GLY A 183 3.57 -13.65 -7.26
CA GLY A 183 2.65 -13.17 -6.23
C GLY A 183 3.31 -12.38 -5.09
N ARG A 184 4.64 -12.23 -5.10
CA ARG A 184 5.37 -11.38 -4.13
C ARG A 184 5.18 -9.90 -4.47
N LEU A 185 5.74 -9.04 -3.61
CA LEU A 185 5.66 -7.57 -3.75
C LEU A 185 6.23 -7.13 -5.10
N VAL A 186 5.35 -6.80 -6.05
CA VAL A 186 5.69 -6.52 -7.45
C VAL A 186 6.62 -5.32 -7.58
N ASN A 187 6.43 -4.30 -6.74
CA ASN A 187 7.25 -3.10 -6.73
C ASN A 187 8.72 -3.36 -6.34
N LEU A 188 8.99 -4.41 -5.55
CA LEU A 188 10.34 -4.79 -5.13
C LEU A 188 10.92 -5.92 -5.99
N ALA A 189 10.08 -6.84 -6.44
CA ALA A 189 10.53 -8.03 -7.15
C ALA A 189 10.60 -7.84 -8.67
N ALA A 190 9.89 -6.84 -9.21
CA ALA A 190 9.90 -6.49 -10.63
C ALA A 190 10.41 -5.07 -10.93
N ALA A 191 10.79 -4.31 -9.91
CA ALA A 191 11.38 -2.97 -10.00
C ALA A 191 12.30 -2.70 -8.80
N GLU A 192 12.64 -1.44 -8.55
CA GLU A 192 13.62 -1.01 -7.54
C GLU A 192 12.99 -0.57 -6.21
N GLY A 193 11.70 -0.85 -6.00
CA GLY A 193 10.97 -0.38 -4.83
C GLY A 193 10.72 1.12 -4.82
N HIS A 194 10.58 1.68 -3.61
CA HIS A 194 10.30 3.09 -3.42
C HIS A 194 11.55 3.93 -3.77
N PRO A 195 11.39 5.07 -4.47
CA PRO A 195 12.50 5.99 -4.71
C PRO A 195 13.14 6.49 -3.40
N ALA A 196 14.45 6.73 -3.42
CA ALA A 196 15.21 7.22 -2.27
C ALA A 196 14.60 8.50 -1.64
N ALA A 197 14.07 9.39 -2.49
CA ALA A 197 13.43 10.64 -2.07
C ALA A 197 12.13 10.48 -1.26
N VAL A 198 11.57 9.27 -1.19
CA VAL A 198 10.45 8.95 -0.29
C VAL A 198 10.94 8.09 0.88
N MET A 199 11.93 7.23 0.66
CA MET A 199 12.51 6.38 1.71
C MET A 199 13.30 7.16 2.76
N ASP A 200 13.83 8.33 2.42
CA ASP A 200 14.54 9.18 3.39
C ASP A 200 13.67 9.58 4.58
N LEU A 201 12.38 9.85 4.37
CA LEU A 201 11.40 10.08 5.43
C LEU A 201 11.27 8.86 6.35
N SER A 202 10.99 7.68 5.76
CA SER A 202 10.82 6.42 6.50
C SER A 202 12.08 6.07 7.31
N PHE A 203 13.27 6.27 6.75
CA PHE A 203 14.52 5.98 7.43
C PHE A 203 14.91 7.03 8.47
N ALA A 204 14.54 8.30 8.28
CA ALA A 204 14.68 9.33 9.30
C ALA A 204 13.77 9.02 10.51
N ASP A 205 12.52 8.61 10.28
CA ASP A 205 11.62 8.18 11.36
C ASP A 205 12.21 6.98 12.13
N GLN A 206 12.79 6.00 11.43
CA GLN A 206 13.45 4.85 12.06
C GLN A 206 14.67 5.28 12.89
N ALA A 207 15.52 6.17 12.36
CA ALA A 207 16.70 6.66 13.07
C ALA A 207 16.31 7.41 14.36
N LEU A 208 15.33 8.31 14.28
CA LEU A 208 14.83 9.04 15.44
C LEU A 208 14.06 8.14 16.42
N ALA A 209 13.37 7.11 15.94
CA ALA A 209 12.75 6.11 16.81
C ALA A 209 13.81 5.35 17.61
N VAL A 210 14.89 4.89 16.97
CA VAL A 210 16.01 4.21 17.66
C VAL A 210 16.66 5.15 18.68
N GLU A 211 16.92 6.41 18.31
CA GLU A 211 17.45 7.41 19.22
C GLU A 211 16.52 7.62 20.44
N HIS A 212 15.21 7.70 20.20
CA HIS A 212 14.22 7.86 21.27
C HIS A 212 14.19 6.66 22.22
N VAL A 213 14.26 5.43 21.70
CA VAL A 213 14.35 4.22 22.54
C VAL A 213 15.59 4.27 23.43
N VAL A 214 16.75 4.63 22.87
CA VAL A 214 18.01 4.75 23.62
C VAL A 214 17.90 5.84 24.70
N LYS A 215 17.40 7.03 24.35
CA LYS A 215 17.22 8.16 25.27
C LYS A 215 16.19 7.89 26.37
N SER A 216 15.26 6.97 26.13
CA SER A 216 14.27 6.57 27.13
C SER A 216 14.85 5.71 28.26
N GLN A 217 16.09 5.20 28.13
CA GLN A 217 16.82 4.47 29.18
C GLN A 217 16.00 3.37 29.87
N GLY A 218 15.18 2.64 29.12
CA GLY A 218 14.34 1.56 29.64
C GLY A 218 13.00 2.01 30.25
N ALA A 219 12.66 3.30 30.20
CA ALA A 219 11.38 3.83 30.70
C ALA A 219 10.17 3.49 29.81
N LEU A 220 10.39 3.02 28.58
CA LEU A 220 9.30 2.59 27.70
C LEU A 220 8.70 1.27 28.20
N ALA A 221 7.43 1.32 28.60
CA ALA A 221 6.68 0.12 28.98
C ALA A 221 6.59 -0.86 27.81
N ILE A 222 6.52 -2.17 28.11
CA ILE A 222 6.30 -3.20 27.08
C ILE A 222 4.96 -2.91 26.38
N GLY A 223 5.01 -2.77 25.05
CA GLY A 223 3.86 -2.37 24.26
C GLY A 223 4.27 -1.83 22.89
N VAL A 224 3.26 -1.48 22.09
CA VAL A 224 3.44 -0.83 20.79
C VAL A 224 3.10 0.65 20.94
N HIS A 225 4.12 1.50 20.83
CA HIS A 225 4.04 2.95 21.00
C HIS A 225 4.02 3.66 19.64
N PRO A 226 3.31 4.79 19.50
CA PRO A 226 3.49 5.64 18.33
C PRO A 226 4.87 6.32 18.37
N LEU A 227 5.36 6.76 17.21
CA LEU A 227 6.48 7.70 17.17
C LEU A 227 6.00 9.01 17.85
N PRO A 228 6.80 9.62 18.76
CA PRO A 228 6.46 10.92 19.32
C PRO A 228 6.18 11.95 18.22
N ALA A 229 5.04 12.65 18.32
CA ALA A 229 4.59 13.59 17.28
C ALA A 229 5.59 14.71 17.00
N ALA A 230 6.42 15.09 17.97
CA ALA A 230 7.48 16.08 17.76
C ALA A 230 8.58 15.56 16.81
N LEU A 231 8.91 14.28 16.87
CA LEU A 231 9.91 13.67 15.98
C LEU A 231 9.37 13.52 14.55
N ASP A 232 8.12 13.10 14.40
CA ASP A 232 7.42 13.04 13.10
C ASP A 232 7.39 14.44 12.43
N ARG A 233 7.03 15.48 13.19
CA ARG A 233 7.08 16.87 12.69
C ARG A 233 8.50 17.33 12.34
N GLU A 234 9.49 16.93 13.11
CA GLU A 234 10.90 17.27 12.83
C GLU A 234 11.39 16.63 11.53
N VAL A 235 11.00 15.39 11.24
CA VAL A 235 11.29 14.74 9.95
C VAL A 235 10.65 15.52 8.79
N ALA A 236 9.40 15.94 8.93
CA ALA A 236 8.74 16.79 7.93
C ALA A 236 9.47 18.13 7.73
N ARG A 237 9.87 18.79 8.83
CA ARG A 237 10.62 20.06 8.78
C ARG A 237 11.96 19.91 8.07
N LEU A 238 12.73 18.88 8.42
CA LEU A 238 14.01 18.57 7.78
C LEU A 238 13.84 18.27 6.29
N LYS A 239 12.78 17.54 5.91
CA LYS A 239 12.48 17.27 4.50
C LYS A 239 12.17 18.54 3.72
N LEU A 240 11.32 19.42 4.24
CA LEU A 240 11.00 20.70 3.60
C LEU A 240 12.24 21.56 3.43
N GLN A 241 13.09 21.63 4.47
CA GLN A 241 14.38 22.31 4.40
C GLN A 241 15.29 21.73 3.31
N ALA A 242 15.39 20.41 3.21
CA ALA A 242 16.18 19.74 2.18
C ALA A 242 15.64 19.97 0.75
N LEU A 243 14.33 20.19 0.62
CA LEU A 243 13.67 20.55 -0.64
C LEU A 243 13.75 22.06 -0.95
N GLY A 244 14.29 22.88 -0.05
CA GLY A 244 14.30 24.34 -0.19
C GLY A 244 12.91 24.96 -0.11
N VAL A 245 11.97 24.32 0.58
CA VAL A 245 10.58 24.79 0.74
C VAL A 245 10.43 25.48 2.10
N GLU A 246 10.03 26.74 2.05
CA GLU A 246 9.64 27.53 3.23
C GLU A 246 8.13 27.43 3.47
N ILE A 247 7.73 27.54 4.74
CA ILE A 247 6.32 27.51 5.15
C ILE A 247 6.04 28.65 6.13
N ASP A 248 4.77 29.08 6.19
CA ASP A 248 4.32 30.10 7.12
C ASP A 248 4.43 29.63 8.58
N ALA A 249 4.59 30.61 9.49
CA ALA A 249 4.45 30.41 10.93
C ALA A 249 3.17 31.09 11.44
N LEU A 250 2.51 30.48 12.41
CA LEU A 250 1.38 31.12 13.07
C LEU A 250 1.84 32.38 13.82
N SER A 251 1.14 33.48 13.59
CA SER A 251 1.24 34.66 14.46
C SER A 251 0.72 34.35 15.86
N ALA A 252 1.13 35.14 16.85
CA ALA A 252 0.64 34.99 18.22
C ALA A 252 -0.89 35.06 18.32
N THR A 253 -1.53 35.91 17.52
CA THR A 253 -3.00 36.03 17.46
C THR A 253 -3.66 34.79 16.88
N GLN A 254 -3.08 34.19 15.84
CA GLN A 254 -3.59 32.93 15.27
C GLN A 254 -3.44 31.76 16.26
N GLN A 255 -2.31 31.69 16.97
CA GLN A 255 -2.10 30.67 17.99
C GLN A 255 -3.12 30.81 19.14
N GLN A 256 -3.33 32.03 19.64
CA GLN A 256 -4.35 32.31 20.66
C GLN A 256 -5.77 31.96 20.21
N TYR A 257 -6.09 32.21 18.93
CA TYR A 257 -7.38 31.83 18.37
C TYR A 257 -7.58 30.32 18.34
N LEU A 258 -6.55 29.55 17.94
CA LEU A 258 -6.61 28.09 17.89
C LEU A 258 -6.66 27.44 19.29
N ASP A 259 -5.98 28.04 20.27
CA ASP A 259 -5.92 27.54 21.64
C ASP A 259 -7.10 28.02 22.52
N GLY A 260 -7.89 28.98 22.01
CA GLY A 260 -9.00 29.61 22.72
C GLY A 260 -10.37 29.15 22.24
N TRP A 261 -11.35 29.08 23.15
CA TRP A 261 -12.75 28.76 22.83
C TRP A 261 -13.66 30.01 22.80
N ARG A 262 -13.10 31.18 23.14
CA ARG A 262 -13.86 32.44 23.33
C ARG A 262 -14.17 33.16 22.01
N GLN A 263 -13.60 32.70 20.90
CA GLN A 263 -13.81 33.24 19.57
C GLN A 263 -14.06 32.04 18.64
N GLY A 264 -15.27 31.97 18.08
CA GLY A 264 -15.76 30.79 17.35
C GLY A 264 -17.21 30.46 17.73
N THR A 265 -17.87 29.60 16.95
CA THR A 265 -19.17 29.00 17.28
C THR A 265 -19.02 27.81 18.22
#